data_AF-U7QS49-F1
#
_entry.id   AF-U7QS49-F1
#
_cell.length_a   1.000
_cell.length_b   1.000
_cell.length_c   1.000
_cell.angle_alpha   90.00
_cell.angle_beta   90.00
_cell.angle_gamma   90.00
#
_symmetry.space_group_name_H-M   'P 1'
#
loop_
_entity.id
_entity.type
_entity.pdbx_description
1 polymer ?
#
loop_
_entity_poly.entity_id
_entity_poly.type
_entity_poly.pdbx_seq_one_letter_code
_entity_poly.pdbx_strand_id
1 'polypeptide(L)' 'MGESPLKKLRDELGMSQEELARQLGISSRTVSRWEAGDNVPTFTVPQIKALARLLESKGKTIEDLPDHFGPSDD' A
#
# COMPACT_ATOMS: atom_id res chain seq x y z
N MET A 1 -14.32 8.86 -9.93
CA MET A 1 -13.20 8.42 -9.08
C MET A 1 -13.20 6.91 -9.05
N GLY A 2 -12.18 6.29 -9.65
CA GLY A 2 -11.96 4.84 -9.59
C GLY A 2 -11.60 4.38 -8.17
N GLU A 3 -11.56 3.07 -7.95
CA GLU A 3 -11.02 2.52 -6.71
C GLU A 3 -9.50 2.67 -6.65
N SER A 4 -8.96 2.94 -5.46
CA SER A 4 -7.51 2.99 -5.23
C SER A 4 -6.85 1.64 -5.51
N PRO A 5 -5.80 1.58 -6.35
CA PRO A 5 -5.05 0.35 -6.57
C PRO A 5 -4.40 -0.19 -5.29
N LEU A 6 -3.94 0.70 -4.40
CA LEU A 6 -3.42 0.29 -3.09
C LEU A 6 -4.51 -0.33 -2.23
N LYS A 7 -5.71 0.26 -2.19
CA LYS A 7 -6.86 -0.30 -1.48
C LYS A 7 -7.19 -1.70 -1.99
N LYS A 8 -7.26 -1.88 -3.32
CA LYS A 8 -7.49 -3.18 -3.94
C LYS A 8 -6.44 -4.21 -3.52
N LEU A 9 -5.16 -3.87 -3.62
CA LEU A 9 -4.07 -4.75 -3.18
C LEU A 9 -4.21 -5.09 -1.69
N ARG A 10 -4.47 -4.09 -0.84
CA ARG A 10 -4.64 -4.30 0.60
C ARG A 10 -5.81 -5.24 0.92
N ASP A 11 -6.93 -5.08 0.22
CA ASP A 11 -8.11 -5.94 0.37
C ASP A 11 -7.81 -7.37 -0.12
N GLU A 12 -7.04 -7.56 -1.20
CA GLU A 12 -6.53 -8.87 -1.64
C GLU A 12 -5.61 -9.53 -0.61
N LEU A 13 -4.83 -8.74 0.13
CA LEU A 13 -3.99 -9.23 1.24
C LEU A 13 -4.82 -9.54 2.50
N GLY A 14 -6.09 -9.13 2.55
CA GLY A 14 -7.01 -9.30 3.67
C GLY A 14 -6.68 -8.38 4.84
N MET A 15 -6.28 -7.14 4.58
CA MET A 15 -5.81 -6.19 5.60
C MET A 15 -6.67 -4.94 5.68
N SER A 16 -6.78 -4.36 6.87
CA SER A 16 -7.22 -2.98 7.08
C SER A 16 -6.07 -1.98 6.86
N GLN A 17 -6.40 -0.69 6.68
CA GLN A 17 -5.38 0.38 6.56
C GLN A 17 -4.45 0.41 7.78
N GLU A 18 -4.98 0.15 8.98
CA GLU A 18 -4.21 0.12 10.23
C GLU A 18 -3.23 -1.05 10.27
N GLU A 19 -3.65 -2.24 9.82
CA GLU A 19 -2.78 -3.41 9.77
C GLU A 19 -1.64 -3.22 8.78
N LEU A 20 -1.92 -2.70 7.58
CA LEU A 20 -0.89 -2.37 6.60
C LEU A 20 0.09 -1.33 7.17
N ALA A 21 -0.43 -0.26 7.78
CA ALA A 21 0.39 0.78 8.37
C ALA A 21 1.32 0.25 9.48
N ARG A 22 0.80 -0.64 10.33
CA ARG A 22 1.58 -1.31 11.39
C ARG A 22 2.71 -2.17 10.82
N GLN A 23 2.47 -2.92 9.75
CA GLN A 23 3.53 -3.72 9.08
C GLN A 23 4.64 -2.83 8.51
N LEU A 24 4.27 -1.65 8.02
CA LEU A 24 5.20 -0.68 7.44
C LEU A 24 5.79 0.30 8.46
N GLY A 25 5.37 0.24 9.73
CA GLY A 25 5.82 1.19 10.77
C GLY A 25 5.46 2.65 10.46
N ILE A 26 4.30 2.89 9.85
CA ILE A 26 3.76 4.23 9.54
C ILE A 26 2.40 4.43 10.20
N SER A 27 1.86 5.66 10.13
CA SER A 27 0.50 5.94 10.61
C SER A 27 -0.56 5.42 9.63
N SER A 28 -1.72 4.98 10.14
CA SER A 28 -2.88 4.65 9.31
C SER A 28 -3.35 5.82 8.46
N ARG A 29 -3.18 7.05 8.96
CA ARG A 29 -3.43 8.30 8.21
C ARG A 29 -2.55 8.42 6.97
N THR A 30 -1.31 7.94 7.01
CA THR A 30 -0.41 7.92 5.85
C THR A 30 -0.97 7.01 4.76
N VAL A 31 -1.41 5.80 5.13
CA VAL A 31 -2.04 4.86 4.18
C VAL A 31 -3.33 5.44 3.61
N SER A 32 -4.18 6.03 4.45
CA SER A 32 -5.43 6.68 4.00
C SER A 32 -5.16 7.78 2.97
N ARG A 33 -4.13 8.61 3.16
CA ARG A 33 -3.73 9.64 2.19
C ARG A 33 -3.20 9.07 0.88
N TRP A 34 -2.46 7.96 0.94
CA TRP A 34 -2.02 7.26 -0.27
C TRP A 34 -3.21 6.71 -1.06
N GLU A 35 -4.17 6.08 -0.38
CA GLU A 35 -5.39 5.55 -1.02
C GLU A 35 -6.31 6.65 -1.54
N ALA A 36 -6.27 7.86 -0.96
CA ALA A 36 -7.01 9.01 -1.46
C ALA A 36 -6.34 9.71 -2.65
N GLY A 37 -5.05 9.42 -2.91
CA GLY A 37 -4.25 10.17 -3.90
C GLY A 37 -3.75 11.52 -3.39
N ASP A 38 -3.92 11.83 -2.10
CA ASP A 38 -3.53 13.11 -1.49
C ASP A 38 -2.01 13.31 -1.41
N ASN A 39 -1.22 12.24 -1.54
CA ASN A 39 0.25 12.31 -1.51
C ASN A 39 0.91 11.11 -2.22
N VAL A 40 2.04 11.37 -2.86
CA VAL A 40 2.89 10.33 -3.43
C VAL A 40 3.60 9.57 -2.29
N PRO A 41 3.59 8.22 -2.31
CA PRO A 41 4.28 7.42 -1.31
C PRO A 41 5.78 7.67 -1.31
N THR A 42 6.33 7.88 -0.11
CA THR A 42 7.77 7.87 0.12
C THR A 42 8.10 6.74 1.08
N PHE A 43 9.11 5.97 0.74
CA PHE A 43 9.55 4.83 1.54
C PHE A 43 11.02 4.96 1.92
N THR A 44 11.31 4.63 3.16
CA THR A 44 12.67 4.32 3.60
C THR A 44 13.03 2.89 3.20
N VAL A 45 14.33 2.57 3.11
CA VAL A 45 14.79 1.20 2.79
C VAL A 45 14.19 0.14 3.73
N PRO A 46 14.11 0.33 5.07
CA PRO A 46 13.43 -0.63 5.95
C PRO A 46 11.97 -0.87 5.60
N GLN A 47 11.24 0.16 5.18
CA GLN A 47 9.83 0.05 4.81
C GLN A 47 9.65 -0.70 3.49
N ILE A 48 10.52 -0.47 2.50
CA ILE A 48 10.54 -1.26 1.25
C ILE A 48 10.76 -2.74 1.58
N LYS A 49 11.73 -3.04 2.46
CA LYS A 49 11.99 -4.42 2.89
C LYS A 49 10.81 -5.02 3.66
N ALA A 50 10.10 -4.23 4.47
CA ALA A 50 8.90 -4.69 5.17
C ALA A 50 7.75 -4.99 4.20
N LEU A 51 7.53 -4.11 3.22
CA LEU A 51 6.55 -4.30 2.16
C LEU A 51 6.85 -5.55 1.33
N ALA A 52 8.10 -5.75 0.91
CA ALA A 52 8.52 -6.94 0.16
C ALA A 52 8.21 -8.23 0.94
N ARG A 53 8.60 -8.32 2.21
CA ARG A 53 8.29 -9.50 3.06
C ARG A 53 6.79 -9.73 3.23
N LEU A 54 6.01 -8.65 3.36
CA LEU A 54 4.56 -8.74 3.45
C LEU A 54 3.96 -9.36 2.17
N LEU A 55 4.40 -8.88 1.00
CA LEU A 55 3.95 -9.40 -0.29
C LEU A 55 4.34 -10.89 -0.46
N GLU A 56 5.58 -11.24 -0.12
CA GLU A 56 6.08 -12.62 -0.17
C GLU A 56 5.22 -13.57 0.68
N SER A 57 4.78 -13.13 1.87
CA SER A 57 3.90 -13.92 2.75
C SER A 57 2.54 -14.25 2.14
N LYS A 58 2.18 -13.58 1.04
CA LYS A 58 0.93 -13.74 0.30
C LYS A 58 1.17 -14.22 -1.15
N GLY A 59 2.38 -14.69 -1.45
CA GLY A 59 2.75 -15.19 -2.79
C GLY A 59 2.85 -14.11 -3.85
N LYS A 60 3.05 -12.84 -3.45
CA LYS A 60 3.26 -11.68 -4.31
C LYS A 60 4.69 -11.15 -4.17
N THR A 61 5.09 -10.26 -5.06
CA THR A 61 6.39 -9.60 -5.11
C THR A 61 6.23 -8.10 -5.31
N ILE A 62 7.33 -7.35 -5.29
CA ILE A 62 7.32 -5.90 -5.54
C ILE A 62 6.79 -5.56 -6.95
N GLU A 63 6.90 -6.49 -7.91
CA GLU A 63 6.38 -6.35 -9.28
C GLU A 63 4.84 -6.39 -9.33
N ASP A 64 4.19 -6.91 -8.28
CA ASP A 64 2.73 -6.90 -8.14
C ASP A 64 2.20 -5.59 -7.51
N LEU A 65 3.09 -4.67 -7.11
CA LEU A 65 2.67 -3.36 -6.63
C LEU A 65 2.09 -2.53 -7.77
N PRO A 66 1.03 -1.76 -7.50
CA PRO A 66 0.57 -0.78 -8.47
C PRO A 66 1.54 0.39 -8.57
N ASP A 67 1.71 0.93 -9.77
CA ASP A 67 2.57 2.11 -10.03
C ASP A 67 2.06 3.38 -9.33
N HIS A 68 0.75 3.42 -9.03
CA HIS A 68 0.09 4.52 -8.32
C HIS A 68 -0.84 3.98 -7.24
N PHE A 69 -0.90 4.66 -6.09
CA PHE A 69 -1.68 4.19 -4.94
C PHE A 69 -3.06 4.85 -4.83
N GLY A 70 -3.21 6.08 -5.30
CA GLY A 70 -4.49 6.78 -5.33
C GLY A 70 -5.39 6.35 -6.49
N PRO A 71 -6.64 6.82 -6.55
CA PRO A 71 -7.51 6.61 -7.70
C PRO A 71 -6.86 7.17 -8.97
N SER A 72 -6.96 6.45 -10.08
CA SER A 72 -6.70 7.03 -11.39
C SER A 72 -7.87 7.93 -11.82
N ASP A 73 -7.55 9.04 -12.48
CA ASP A 73 -8.51 9.96 -13.11
C ASP A 73 -8.94 9.52 -14.52
N ASP A 74 -8.54 8.32 -14.96
CA ASP A 74 -9.00 7.72 -16.23
C ASP A 74 -10.53 7.45 -16.24
#